data_AF-A0A1C4YEG1-F1
#
_entry.id   AF-A0A1C4YEG1-F1
#
_cell.length_a   1.000
_cell.length_b   1.000
_cell.length_c   1.000
_cell.angle_alpha   90.00
_cell.angle_beta   90.00
_cell.angle_gamma   90.00
#
_symmetry.space_group_name_H-M   'P 1'
#
loop_
_entity.id
_entity.type
_entity.pdbx_description
1 polymer ?
#
loop_
_entity_poly.entity_id
_entity_poly.type
_entity_poly.pdbx_seq_one_letter_code
_entity_poly.pdbx_strand_id
1 'polypeptide(L)'
;MSYQAGQRVALVHTSDPHTLLRPGDTGTVRRHDQRHNTVEVTWDSGSTLSMCLDTDDRIEHTTTPPATGGLAGEATGLATTLQRIRAAGTEAGRTAAERWARHTIGPRAGGDTRLAARRILAGIRSGDPAVLDVLPHFTWAGESVDTTGWELYANATGDVSGWFGLPIRERDEAMTVYRDAFDTAAADRVAELCHLAASPTGRDVSHLHPDRIRIGGVGVFSGEWALTAGPDGDDRIGVGFVGTLIDHWNGWAVFSCTRPVAEAIVADQRRHRDQYRHSMREQGVPENDLDRRVDEALADLTFNGDVIVTDQRVLSDDPEAIDHITPDADGRYVVMGYSWCWEAVDPYACDQIVGDLPYPDQA
;
A
#
# COMPACT_ATOMS: atom_id res chain seq x y z
N MET A 1 -9.71 49.87 44.73
CA MET A 1 -10.55 48.65 44.80
C MET A 1 -9.74 47.55 45.44
N SER A 2 -10.35 46.58 46.14
CA SER A 2 -9.63 45.43 46.71
C SER A 2 -10.10 44.15 46.04
N TYR A 3 -9.18 43.37 45.49
CA TYR A 3 -9.43 42.05 44.92
C TYR A 3 -9.21 40.96 45.97
N GLN A 4 -10.09 39.95 46.00
CA GLN A 4 -9.98 38.80 46.89
C GLN A 4 -9.43 37.58 46.15
N ALA A 5 -8.70 36.71 46.86
CA ALA A 5 -8.27 35.43 46.31
C ALA A 5 -9.49 34.59 45.90
N GLY A 6 -9.44 33.95 44.73
CA GLY A 6 -10.55 33.21 44.13
C GLY A 6 -11.52 34.09 43.31
N GLN A 7 -11.36 35.41 43.33
CA GLN A 7 -12.23 36.31 42.57
C GLN A 7 -11.92 36.26 41.06
N ARG A 8 -12.96 36.30 40.23
CA ARG A 8 -12.82 36.36 38.77
C ARG A 8 -12.65 37.78 38.26
N VAL A 9 -11.72 37.94 37.33
CA VAL A 9 -11.41 39.21 36.69
C VAL A 9 -11.23 39.05 35.19
N ALA A 10 -11.51 40.11 34.45
CA ALA A 10 -11.19 40.24 33.03
C ALA A 10 -10.12 41.33 32.85
N LEU A 11 -9.17 41.09 31.94
CA LEU A 11 -8.20 42.09 31.54
C LEU A 11 -8.91 43.19 30.74
N VAL A 12 -8.78 44.43 31.17
CA VAL A 12 -9.29 45.60 30.42
C VAL A 12 -8.16 46.22 29.61
N HIS A 13 -6.98 46.32 30.18
CA HIS A 13 -5.81 46.93 29.54
C HIS A 13 -4.53 46.50 30.22
N THR A 14 -3.46 46.33 29.44
CA THR A 14 -2.10 46.18 29.96
C THR A 14 -1.11 46.83 29.01
N SER A 15 -0.05 47.40 29.57
CA SER A 15 1.02 48.03 28.80
C SER A 15 2.27 47.13 28.68
N ASP A 16 2.25 45.91 29.23
CA ASP A 16 3.36 44.97 29.16
C ASP A 16 3.56 44.47 27.72
N PRO A 17 4.66 44.82 27.03
CA PRO A 17 4.89 44.40 25.65
C PRO A 17 5.30 42.91 25.54
N HIS A 18 5.57 42.25 26.67
CA HIS A 18 6.03 40.87 26.73
C HIS A 18 4.91 39.87 27.06
N THR A 19 3.67 40.34 27.25
CA THR A 19 2.51 39.48 27.48
C THR A 19 1.76 39.13 26.19
N LEU A 20 1.26 37.89 26.13
CA LEU A 20 0.32 37.46 25.09
C LEU A 20 -1.14 37.74 25.47
N LEU A 21 -1.41 38.21 26.69
CA LEU A 21 -2.76 38.53 27.13
C LEU A 21 -3.35 39.68 26.30
N ARG A 22 -4.66 39.64 26.10
CA ARG A 22 -5.43 40.65 25.36
C ARG A 22 -6.61 41.15 26.22
N PRO A 23 -7.04 42.41 26.04
CA PRO A 23 -8.28 42.89 26.65
C PRO A 23 -9.44 41.91 26.40
N GLY A 24 -10.13 41.50 27.46
CA GLY A 24 -11.18 40.48 27.47
C GLY A 24 -10.76 39.13 28.05
N ASP A 25 -9.46 38.83 28.11
CA ASP A 25 -8.96 37.59 28.72
C ASP A 25 -9.37 37.53 30.19
N THR A 26 -9.73 36.34 30.67
CA THR A 26 -10.23 36.17 32.03
C THR A 26 -9.30 35.32 32.88
N GLY A 27 -9.31 35.57 34.18
CA GLY A 27 -8.44 34.92 35.13
C GLY A 27 -8.98 34.94 36.55
N THR A 28 -8.35 34.14 37.40
CA THR A 28 -8.67 34.03 38.82
C THR A 28 -7.59 34.70 39.65
N VAL A 29 -7.99 35.63 40.50
CA VAL A 29 -7.09 36.31 41.44
C VAL A 29 -6.53 35.29 42.41
N ARG A 30 -5.20 35.15 42.44
CA ARG A 30 -4.49 34.33 43.43
C ARG A 30 -4.29 35.12 44.72
N ARG A 31 -3.86 36.37 44.58
CA ARG A 31 -3.50 37.25 45.69
C ARG A 31 -3.50 38.71 45.24
N HIS A 32 -3.83 39.60 46.16
CA HIS A 32 -3.67 41.04 45.97
C HIS A 32 -2.70 41.57 47.04
N ASP A 33 -1.56 42.11 46.60
CA ASP A 33 -0.63 42.85 47.45
C ASP A 33 -1.02 44.34 47.45
N GLN A 34 -1.73 44.75 48.49
CA GLN A 34 -2.17 46.14 48.66
C GLN A 34 -1.02 47.13 48.86
N ARG A 35 0.17 46.67 49.30
CA ARG A 35 1.32 47.56 49.52
C ARG A 35 1.95 48.02 48.21
N HIS A 36 1.92 47.16 47.19
CA HIS A 36 2.49 47.41 45.86
C HIS A 36 1.40 47.55 44.77
N ASN A 37 0.13 47.56 45.18
CA ASN A 37 -1.05 47.59 44.32
C ASN A 37 -0.98 46.58 43.14
N THR A 38 -0.47 45.38 43.43
CA THR A 38 -0.24 44.32 42.44
C THR A 38 -1.21 43.17 42.68
N VAL A 39 -1.91 42.74 41.65
CA VAL A 39 -2.83 41.60 41.68
C VAL A 39 -2.22 40.44 40.92
N GLU A 40 -1.89 39.36 41.62
CA GLU A 40 -1.44 38.13 41.01
C GLU A 40 -2.64 37.37 40.46
N VAL A 41 -2.66 37.08 39.16
CA VAL A 41 -3.78 36.42 38.48
C VAL A 41 -3.28 35.15 37.80
N THR A 42 -4.02 34.06 37.98
CA THR A 42 -3.90 32.88 37.11
C THR A 42 -4.89 33.03 35.98
N TRP A 43 -4.38 33.37 34.80
CA TRP A 43 -5.17 33.56 33.59
C TRP A 43 -5.56 32.21 33.00
N ASP A 44 -6.75 32.14 32.39
CA ASP A 44 -7.26 30.89 31.82
C ASP A 44 -6.43 30.41 30.62
N SER A 45 -5.67 31.32 30.00
CA SER A 45 -4.65 31.02 28.98
C SER A 45 -3.41 30.31 29.53
N GLY A 46 -3.31 30.10 30.85
CA GLY A 46 -2.14 29.53 31.53
C GLY A 46 -1.08 30.55 31.95
N SER A 47 -1.23 31.82 31.58
CA SER A 47 -0.34 32.90 32.04
C SER A 47 -0.49 33.13 33.55
N THR A 48 0.61 33.46 34.22
CA THR A 48 0.63 33.88 35.64
C THR A 48 0.99 35.35 35.80
N LEU A 49 0.80 36.16 34.74
CA LEU A 49 1.12 37.58 34.78
C LEU A 49 0.38 38.27 35.91
N SER A 50 1.13 39.04 36.69
CA SER A 50 0.59 39.89 37.75
C SER A 50 0.28 41.28 37.19
N MET A 51 -0.84 41.85 37.62
CA MET A 51 -1.31 43.16 37.15
C MET A 51 -0.89 44.25 38.12
N CYS A 52 -0.18 45.25 37.63
CA CYS A 52 0.32 46.37 38.41
C CYS A 52 -0.64 47.57 38.24
N LEU A 53 -1.60 47.70 39.16
CA LEU A 53 -2.72 48.66 39.01
C LEU A 53 -2.29 50.13 39.08
N ASP A 54 -1.06 50.40 39.54
CA ASP A 54 -0.45 51.74 39.54
C ASP A 54 0.25 52.09 38.23
N THR A 55 0.48 51.11 37.34
CA THR A 55 1.22 51.26 36.08
C THR A 55 0.33 50.97 34.87
N ASP A 56 -0.83 51.63 34.83
CA ASP A 56 -1.84 51.61 33.75
C ASP A 56 -2.52 50.25 33.47
N ASP A 57 -2.14 49.17 34.16
CA ASP A 57 -2.88 47.92 34.05
C ASP A 57 -4.29 48.05 34.65
N ARG A 58 -5.29 47.51 33.95
CA ARG A 58 -6.69 47.58 34.36
C ARG A 58 -7.34 46.21 34.27
N ILE A 59 -8.03 45.83 35.33
CA ILE A 59 -8.83 44.60 35.39
C ILE A 59 -10.20 44.88 36.02
N GLU A 60 -11.23 44.24 35.50
CA GLU A 60 -12.61 44.39 35.98
C GLU A 60 -13.14 43.10 36.58
N HIS A 61 -14.07 43.22 37.53
CA HIS A 61 -14.74 42.06 38.11
C HIS A 61 -15.68 41.41 37.11
N THR A 62 -15.61 40.09 37.00
CA THR A 62 -16.54 39.31 36.16
C THR A 62 -17.45 38.48 37.04
N THR A 63 -18.76 38.71 36.94
CA THR A 63 -19.80 37.90 37.62
C THR A 63 -20.23 36.67 36.82
N THR A 64 -19.59 36.40 35.69
CA THR A 64 -19.92 35.24 34.84
C THR A 64 -19.34 33.97 35.48
N PRO A 65 -20.19 33.01 35.92
CA PRO A 65 -19.72 31.70 36.35
C PRO A 65 -19.03 30.99 35.16
N PRO A 66 -18.08 30.08 35.40
CA PRO A 66 -17.50 29.30 34.31
C PRO A 66 -18.62 28.58 33.57
N ALA A 67 -18.60 28.65 32.24
CA ALA A 67 -19.47 27.84 31.40
C ALA A 67 -19.19 26.38 31.75
N THR A 68 -20.03 25.79 32.58
CA THR A 68 -19.98 24.38 32.95
C THR A 68 -20.68 23.60 31.84
N GLY A 69 -20.12 23.69 30.64
CA GLY A 69 -20.55 23.01 29.45
C GLY A 69 -19.36 22.97 28.53
N GLY A 70 -18.56 21.90 28.59
CA GLY A 70 -17.31 21.89 27.84
C GLY A 70 -16.67 20.54 27.69
N LEU A 71 -16.26 19.86 28.76
CA LEU A 71 -15.30 18.74 28.61
C LEU A 71 -15.73 17.61 27.65
N ALA A 72 -17.03 17.26 27.59
CA ALA A 72 -17.52 16.28 26.62
C ALA A 72 -17.72 16.87 25.20
N GLY A 73 -18.10 18.15 25.09
CA GLY A 73 -18.27 18.85 23.82
C GLY A 73 -16.94 19.24 23.16
N GLU A 74 -15.96 19.64 23.98
CA GLU A 74 -14.57 19.93 23.60
C GLU A 74 -13.83 18.65 23.23
N ALA A 75 -13.98 17.55 23.98
CA ALA A 75 -13.40 16.26 23.58
C ALA A 75 -14.01 15.74 22.26
N THR A 76 -15.32 15.93 22.06
CA THR A 76 -15.98 15.59 20.79
C THR A 76 -15.53 16.51 19.64
N GLY A 77 -15.31 17.80 19.93
CA GLY A 77 -14.78 18.79 19.00
C GLY A 77 -13.35 18.45 18.56
N LEU A 78 -12.45 18.19 19.51
CA LEU A 78 -11.06 17.82 19.24
C LEU A 78 -10.98 16.50 18.47
N ALA A 79 -11.76 15.47 18.85
CA ALA A 79 -11.80 14.20 18.13
C ALA A 79 -12.26 14.39 16.67
N THR A 80 -13.29 15.21 16.43
CA THR A 80 -13.76 15.54 15.09
C THR A 80 -12.70 16.28 14.28
N THR A 81 -11.99 17.21 14.91
CA THR A 81 -10.89 17.95 14.31
C THR A 81 -9.73 17.04 13.92
N LEU A 82 -9.29 16.15 14.82
CA LEU A 82 -8.24 15.16 14.53
C LEU A 82 -8.65 14.20 13.40
N GLN A 83 -9.93 13.84 13.31
CA GLN A 83 -10.44 13.03 12.20
C GLN A 83 -10.33 13.76 10.86
N ARG A 84 -10.66 15.06 10.80
CA ARG A 84 -10.49 15.87 9.58
C ARG A 84 -9.02 16.01 9.19
N ILE A 85 -8.15 16.24 10.17
CA ILE A 85 -6.70 16.32 9.95
C ILE A 85 -6.15 14.99 9.40
N ARG A 86 -6.57 13.87 9.98
CA ARG A 86 -6.23 12.54 9.46
C ARG A 86 -6.68 12.38 8.00
N ALA A 87 -7.93 12.73 7.69
CA ALA A 87 -8.46 12.65 6.32
C ALA A 87 -7.67 13.52 5.33
N ALA A 88 -7.28 14.74 5.75
CA ALA A 88 -6.45 15.63 4.94
C ALA A 88 -5.03 15.06 4.72
N GLY A 89 -4.43 14.45 5.76
CA GLY A 89 -3.15 13.74 5.65
C GLY A 89 -3.23 12.57 4.68
N THR A 90 -4.27 11.74 4.79
CA THR A 90 -4.53 10.63 3.88
C THR A 90 -4.64 11.08 2.42
N GLU A 91 -5.41 12.14 2.14
CA GLU A 91 -5.59 12.64 0.78
C GLU A 91 -4.30 13.23 0.20
N ALA A 92 -3.55 13.98 1.02
CA ALA A 92 -2.25 14.52 0.63
C ALA A 92 -1.24 13.41 0.35
N GLY A 93 -1.20 12.35 1.17
CA GLY A 93 -0.35 11.18 0.98
C GLY A 93 -0.65 10.46 -0.34
N ARG A 94 -1.93 10.23 -0.65
CA ARG A 94 -2.36 9.66 -1.94
C ARG A 94 -1.93 10.52 -3.13
N THR A 95 -2.16 11.84 -3.05
CA THR A 95 -1.77 12.78 -4.10
C THR A 95 -0.25 12.78 -4.32
N ALA A 96 0.53 12.69 -3.24
CA ALA A 96 1.98 12.61 -3.31
C ALA A 96 2.44 11.29 -3.97
N ALA A 97 1.84 10.16 -3.59
CA ALA A 97 2.07 8.86 -4.22
C ALA A 97 1.77 8.87 -5.73
N GLU A 98 0.65 9.46 -6.16
CA GLU A 98 0.32 9.57 -7.59
C GLU A 98 1.30 10.45 -8.36
N ARG A 99 1.74 11.55 -7.75
CA ARG A 99 2.76 12.42 -8.34
C ARG A 99 4.08 11.67 -8.50
N TRP A 100 4.54 11.00 -7.45
CA TRP A 100 5.74 10.17 -7.47
C TRP A 100 5.63 9.08 -8.53
N ALA A 101 4.51 8.36 -8.59
CA ALA A 101 4.32 7.24 -9.51
C ALA A 101 4.45 7.68 -10.97
N ARG A 102 3.93 8.86 -11.34
CA ARG A 102 4.09 9.40 -12.70
C ARG A 102 5.54 9.53 -13.15
N HIS A 103 6.46 9.80 -12.23
CA HIS A 103 7.89 9.97 -12.49
C HIS A 103 8.70 8.69 -12.33
N THR A 104 8.26 7.76 -11.46
CA THR A 104 9.03 6.56 -11.12
C THR A 104 8.59 5.31 -11.88
N ILE A 105 7.28 5.11 -12.06
CA ILE A 105 6.70 3.89 -12.67
C ILE A 105 5.66 4.21 -13.76
N GLY A 106 5.44 5.50 -14.06
CA GLY A 106 4.45 5.98 -15.01
C GLY A 106 5.06 6.40 -16.35
N PRO A 107 4.29 7.08 -17.21
CA PRO A 107 4.70 7.42 -18.59
C PRO A 107 5.96 8.30 -18.71
N ARG A 108 6.40 8.93 -17.60
CA ARG A 108 7.62 9.76 -17.57
C ARG A 108 8.82 9.03 -16.97
N ALA A 109 8.63 7.80 -16.51
CA ALA A 109 9.74 6.96 -16.08
C ALA A 109 10.56 6.54 -17.30
N GLY A 110 11.89 6.57 -17.17
CA GLY A 110 12.78 5.94 -18.13
C GLY A 110 12.95 4.46 -17.79
N GLY A 111 12.97 3.58 -18.80
CA GLY A 111 13.24 2.15 -18.63
C GLY A 111 11.99 1.27 -18.45
N ASP A 112 12.19 0.05 -17.94
CA ASP A 112 11.13 -0.93 -17.73
C ASP A 112 10.36 -0.63 -16.44
N THR A 113 9.18 -0.02 -16.60
CA THR A 113 8.29 0.37 -15.49
C THR A 113 7.78 -0.81 -14.68
N ARG A 114 7.60 -1.97 -15.33
CA ARG A 114 7.11 -3.19 -14.69
C ARG A 114 8.19 -3.76 -13.76
N LEU A 115 9.43 -3.76 -14.22
CA LEU A 115 10.60 -4.15 -13.43
C LEU A 115 10.80 -3.22 -12.23
N ALA A 116 10.75 -1.91 -12.45
CA ALA A 116 10.87 -0.91 -11.39
C ALA A 116 9.79 -1.10 -10.30
N ALA A 117 8.53 -1.29 -10.71
CA ALA A 117 7.42 -1.53 -9.79
C ALA A 117 7.62 -2.79 -8.94
N ARG A 118 8.09 -3.90 -9.54
CA ARG A 118 8.39 -5.15 -8.82
C ARG A 118 9.49 -4.97 -7.76
N ARG A 119 10.58 -4.29 -8.11
CA ARG A 119 11.69 -4.00 -7.18
C ARG A 119 11.21 -3.19 -5.97
N ILE A 120 10.34 -2.22 -6.21
CA ILE A 120 9.77 -1.39 -5.14
C ILE A 120 8.85 -2.21 -4.24
N LEU A 121 7.99 -3.07 -4.79
CA LEU A 121 7.16 -3.99 -4.00
C LEU A 121 7.99 -4.95 -3.15
N ALA A 122 9.07 -5.50 -3.71
CA ALA A 122 9.99 -6.37 -2.99
C ALA A 122 10.66 -5.61 -1.83
N GLY A 123 11.13 -4.39 -2.06
CA GLY A 123 11.74 -3.54 -1.04
C GLY A 123 10.77 -3.12 0.07
N ILE A 124 9.51 -2.80 -0.27
CA ILE A 124 8.46 -2.52 0.73
C ILE A 124 8.23 -3.75 1.62
N ARG A 125 8.15 -4.94 1.02
CA ARG A 125 7.92 -6.20 1.75
C ARG A 125 9.09 -6.58 2.65
N SER A 126 10.32 -6.38 2.21
CA SER A 126 11.53 -6.68 2.98
C SER A 126 11.87 -5.61 4.01
N GLY A 127 11.23 -4.43 3.93
CA GLY A 127 11.57 -3.27 4.74
C GLY A 127 12.93 -2.67 4.36
N ASP A 128 13.32 -2.76 3.08
CA ASP A 128 14.59 -2.22 2.57
C ASP A 128 14.64 -0.69 2.75
N PRO A 129 15.55 -0.16 3.59
CA PRO A 129 15.68 1.28 3.81
C PRO A 129 15.93 2.06 2.52
N ALA A 130 16.68 1.50 1.56
CA ALA A 130 16.97 2.18 0.31
C ALA A 130 15.70 2.42 -0.54
N VAL A 131 14.71 1.52 -0.41
CA VAL A 131 13.40 1.67 -1.07
C VAL A 131 12.48 2.56 -0.24
N LEU A 132 12.44 2.38 1.08
CA LEU A 132 11.56 3.17 1.95
C LEU A 132 11.95 4.67 1.97
N ASP A 133 13.25 4.99 1.94
CA ASP A 133 13.76 6.37 1.95
C ASP A 133 13.39 7.16 0.68
N VAL A 134 13.14 6.47 -0.44
CA VAL A 134 12.75 7.10 -1.72
C VAL A 134 11.24 7.19 -1.90
N LEU A 135 10.44 6.61 -0.99
CA LEU A 135 8.99 6.76 -1.01
C LEU A 135 8.60 8.18 -0.59
N PRO A 136 7.46 8.69 -1.07
CA PRO A 136 6.90 9.94 -0.57
C PRO A 136 6.63 9.80 0.93
N HIS A 137 7.37 10.57 1.71
CA HIS A 137 7.16 10.72 3.14
C HIS A 137 7.07 12.20 3.46
N PHE A 138 6.38 12.51 4.56
CA PHE A 138 6.24 13.87 5.02
C PHE A 138 7.60 14.39 5.51
N THR A 139 8.26 15.23 4.70
CA THR A 139 9.52 15.87 5.08
C THR A 139 9.26 17.24 5.69
N TRP A 140 9.70 17.41 6.93
CA TRP A 140 9.71 18.70 7.60
C TRP A 140 11.15 19.18 7.73
N ALA A 141 11.71 19.70 6.65
CA ALA A 141 13.07 20.21 6.68
C ALA A 141 13.10 21.58 7.40
N GLY A 142 13.27 21.56 8.72
CA GLY A 142 13.78 22.71 9.48
C GLY A 142 12.82 23.84 9.85
N GLU A 143 11.51 23.71 9.62
CA GLU A 143 10.51 24.71 10.03
C GLU A 143 9.75 24.29 11.29
N SER A 144 9.40 25.25 12.14
CA SER A 144 8.68 25.01 13.40
C SER A 144 7.22 24.58 13.18
N VAL A 145 6.64 23.85 14.14
CA VAL A 145 5.21 23.48 14.24
C VAL A 145 4.27 24.64 13.92
N ASP A 146 4.62 25.85 14.35
CA ASP A 146 3.77 27.03 14.22
C ASP A 146 3.86 27.74 12.87
N THR A 147 4.90 27.53 12.05
CA THR A 147 5.07 28.24 10.77
C THR A 147 4.21 27.65 9.65
N THR A 148 4.00 26.34 9.62
CA THR A 148 3.28 25.62 8.56
C THR A 148 2.11 24.74 9.05
N GLY A 149 2.05 24.44 10.36
CA GLY A 149 0.96 23.62 10.93
C GLY A 149 -0.41 24.28 10.84
N TRP A 150 -0.47 25.61 10.93
CA TRP A 150 -1.73 26.36 10.83
C TRP A 150 -2.35 26.29 9.43
N GLU A 151 -1.55 26.25 8.35
CA GLU A 151 -2.06 26.13 6.97
C GLU A 151 -2.67 24.75 6.75
N LEU A 152 -2.01 23.70 7.23
CA LEU A 152 -2.53 22.32 7.17
C LEU A 152 -3.81 22.18 7.99
N TYR A 153 -3.84 22.76 9.19
CA TYR A 153 -5.01 22.78 10.04
C TYR A 153 -6.18 23.54 9.37
N ALA A 154 -5.92 24.72 8.81
CA ALA A 154 -6.92 25.52 8.11
C ALA A 154 -7.45 24.81 6.86
N ASN A 155 -6.58 24.16 6.08
CA ASN A 155 -6.99 23.38 4.91
C ASN A 155 -7.84 22.17 5.31
N ALA A 156 -7.53 21.51 6.42
CA ALA A 156 -8.27 20.34 6.90
C ALA A 156 -9.61 20.70 7.55
N THR A 157 -9.67 21.82 8.27
CA THR A 157 -10.82 22.16 9.14
C THR A 157 -11.68 23.32 8.63
N GLY A 158 -11.14 24.14 7.73
CA GLY A 158 -11.73 25.42 7.30
C GLY A 158 -11.59 26.54 8.33
N ASP A 159 -10.88 26.31 9.44
CA ASP A 159 -10.76 27.25 10.56
C ASP A 159 -9.29 27.61 10.83
N VAL A 160 -8.92 28.83 10.45
CA VAL A 160 -7.58 29.39 10.72
C VAL A 160 -7.44 29.77 12.19
N SER A 161 -8.51 30.27 12.81
CA SER A 161 -8.49 30.77 14.18
C SER A 161 -8.37 29.64 15.21
N GLY A 162 -8.97 28.48 14.93
CA GLY A 162 -8.95 27.31 15.81
C GLY A 162 -7.54 26.83 16.15
N TRP A 163 -6.60 26.87 15.20
CA TRP A 163 -5.21 26.46 15.42
C TRP A 163 -4.54 27.24 16.57
N PHE A 164 -4.70 28.56 16.56
CA PHE A 164 -4.08 29.43 17.56
C PHE A 164 -4.74 29.34 18.94
N GLY A 165 -5.97 28.82 19.00
CA GLY A 165 -6.67 28.49 20.25
C GLY A 165 -6.24 27.16 20.87
N LEU A 166 -5.59 26.26 20.11
CA LEU A 166 -5.13 24.97 20.64
C LEU A 166 -3.92 25.13 21.57
N PRO A 167 -3.86 24.39 22.69
CA PRO A 167 -2.63 24.18 23.44
C PRO A 167 -1.53 23.55 22.58
N ILE A 168 -0.26 23.83 22.90
CA ILE A 168 0.91 23.30 22.17
C ILE A 168 0.84 21.77 22.01
N ARG A 169 0.45 21.06 23.06
CA ARG A 169 0.31 19.59 23.03
C ARG A 169 -0.70 19.10 21.99
N GLU A 170 -1.82 19.81 21.82
CA GLU A 170 -2.86 19.45 20.85
C GLU A 170 -2.42 19.79 19.42
N ARG A 171 -1.61 20.84 19.23
CA ARG A 171 -0.96 21.15 17.95
C ARG A 171 0.04 20.07 17.56
N ASP A 172 0.86 19.62 18.51
CA ASP A 172 1.80 18.51 18.29
C ASP A 172 1.05 17.23 17.91
N GLU A 173 -0.03 16.91 18.64
CA GLU A 173 -0.89 15.76 18.36
C GLU A 173 -1.52 15.86 16.96
N ALA A 174 -2.09 17.01 16.61
CA ALA A 174 -2.62 17.27 15.27
C ALA A 174 -1.58 17.01 14.17
N MET A 175 -0.35 17.49 14.35
CA MET A 175 0.74 17.29 13.38
C MET A 175 1.21 15.84 13.31
N THR A 176 1.29 15.14 14.44
CA THR A 176 1.59 13.70 14.46
C THR A 176 0.51 12.92 13.71
N VAL A 177 -0.77 13.21 13.95
CA VAL A 177 -1.90 12.56 13.27
C VAL A 177 -1.87 12.81 11.77
N TYR A 178 -1.56 14.03 11.33
CA TYR A 178 -1.43 14.34 9.91
C TYR A 178 -0.29 13.54 9.27
N ARG A 179 0.89 13.54 9.89
CA ARG A 179 2.10 12.87 9.38
C ARG A 179 1.88 11.37 9.23
N ASP A 180 1.42 10.72 10.30
CA ASP A 180 1.15 9.29 10.32
C ASP A 180 0.15 8.88 9.23
N ALA A 181 -0.92 9.67 9.08
CA ALA A 181 -1.93 9.47 8.04
C ALA A 181 -1.40 9.69 6.63
N PHE A 182 -0.51 10.66 6.43
CA PHE A 182 0.17 10.92 5.16
C PHE A 182 1.09 9.77 4.78
N ASP A 183 2.02 9.40 5.66
CA ASP A 183 3.05 8.39 5.37
C ASP A 183 2.42 7.03 5.10
N THR A 184 1.44 6.64 5.92
CA THR A 184 0.66 5.40 5.73
C THR A 184 -0.05 5.41 4.38
N ALA A 185 -0.82 6.47 4.09
CA ALA A 185 -1.59 6.54 2.84
C ALA A 185 -0.71 6.63 1.59
N ALA A 186 0.46 7.28 1.70
CA ALA A 186 1.43 7.35 0.62
C ALA A 186 2.05 5.98 0.33
N ALA A 187 2.49 5.26 1.38
CA ALA A 187 3.05 3.92 1.24
C ALA A 187 2.03 2.93 0.64
N ASP A 188 0.81 2.90 1.19
CA ASP A 188 -0.28 2.04 0.69
C ASP A 188 -0.60 2.33 -0.78
N ARG A 189 -0.73 3.61 -1.13
CA ARG A 189 -1.04 4.02 -2.51
C ARG A 189 0.11 3.73 -3.47
N VAL A 190 1.37 3.87 -3.04
CA VAL A 190 2.52 3.45 -3.85
C VAL A 190 2.47 1.94 -4.11
N ALA A 191 2.22 1.13 -3.08
CA ALA A 191 2.10 -0.32 -3.25
C ALA A 191 1.00 -0.69 -4.25
N GLU A 192 -0.18 -0.07 -4.14
CA GLU A 192 -1.28 -0.26 -5.09
C GLU A 192 -0.89 0.11 -6.54
N LEU A 193 -0.28 1.28 -6.74
CA LEU A 193 0.15 1.74 -8.07
C LEU A 193 1.26 0.85 -8.64
N CYS A 194 2.18 0.37 -7.81
CA CYS A 194 3.19 -0.60 -8.20
C CYS A 194 2.55 -1.94 -8.56
N HIS A 195 1.55 -2.42 -7.83
CA HIS A 195 0.81 -3.64 -8.18
C HIS A 195 0.13 -3.49 -9.54
N LEU A 196 -0.50 -2.35 -9.83
CA LEU A 196 -1.10 -2.11 -11.14
C LEU A 196 -0.05 -2.07 -12.25
N ALA A 197 1.08 -1.40 -12.04
CA ALA A 197 2.17 -1.30 -13.01
C ALA A 197 2.92 -2.63 -13.21
N ALA A 198 3.06 -3.44 -12.16
CA ALA A 198 3.71 -4.75 -12.19
C ALA A 198 2.81 -5.84 -12.79
N SER A 199 1.49 -5.63 -12.80
CA SER A 199 0.51 -6.64 -13.19
C SER A 199 0.61 -6.99 -14.68
N PRO A 200 0.62 -8.28 -15.05
CA PRO A 200 0.50 -8.70 -16.44
C PRO A 200 -0.85 -8.36 -17.06
N THR A 201 -1.85 -8.03 -16.23
CA THR A 201 -3.24 -7.84 -16.66
C THR A 201 -3.75 -6.42 -16.39
N GLY A 202 -2.93 -5.53 -15.83
CA GLY A 202 -3.31 -4.16 -15.47
C GLY A 202 -4.28 -4.06 -14.27
N ARG A 203 -4.52 -5.17 -13.55
CA ARG A 203 -5.32 -5.23 -12.31
C ARG A 203 -4.53 -5.84 -11.16
N ASP A 204 -4.92 -5.54 -9.92
CA ASP A 204 -4.37 -6.24 -8.75
C ASP A 204 -4.76 -7.73 -8.79
N VAL A 205 -3.76 -8.57 -8.61
CA VAL A 205 -3.85 -10.05 -8.64
C VAL A 205 -3.14 -10.66 -7.43
N SER A 206 -2.82 -9.86 -6.41
CA SER A 206 -2.13 -10.29 -5.19
C SER A 206 -2.91 -11.31 -4.37
N HIS A 207 -4.23 -11.41 -4.53
CA HIS A 207 -5.06 -12.46 -3.93
C HIS A 207 -4.78 -13.85 -4.52
N LEU A 208 -4.22 -13.93 -5.73
CA LEU A 208 -3.86 -15.17 -6.42
C LEU A 208 -2.41 -15.59 -6.17
N HIS A 209 -1.73 -14.98 -5.19
CA HIS A 209 -0.38 -15.39 -4.79
C HIS A 209 -0.37 -16.86 -4.34
N PRO A 210 0.66 -17.67 -4.68
CA PRO A 210 0.72 -19.11 -4.40
C PRO A 210 0.41 -19.47 -2.94
N ASP A 211 0.96 -18.72 -1.98
CA ASP A 211 0.72 -18.94 -0.54
C ASP A 211 -0.74 -18.79 -0.10
N ARG A 212 -1.59 -18.15 -0.92
CA ARG A 212 -3.01 -17.89 -0.65
C ARG A 212 -3.93 -18.91 -1.34
N ILE A 213 -3.44 -19.61 -2.36
CA ILE A 213 -4.25 -20.59 -3.10
C ILE A 213 -4.50 -21.82 -2.22
N ARG A 214 -5.72 -22.34 -2.25
CA ARG A 214 -6.15 -23.55 -1.56
C ARG A 214 -6.83 -24.48 -2.54
N ILE A 215 -6.93 -25.77 -2.20
CA ILE A 215 -7.73 -26.73 -2.99
C ILE A 215 -9.17 -26.19 -3.10
N GLY A 216 -9.72 -26.19 -4.31
CA GLY A 216 -10.97 -25.57 -4.72
C GLY A 216 -10.84 -24.10 -5.17
N GLY A 217 -9.72 -23.44 -4.88
CA GLY A 217 -9.47 -22.05 -5.24
C GLY A 217 -8.90 -21.88 -6.64
N VAL A 218 -9.11 -20.69 -7.21
CA VAL A 218 -8.52 -20.31 -8.51
C VAL A 218 -7.08 -19.82 -8.29
N GLY A 219 -6.20 -20.20 -9.19
CA GLY A 219 -4.79 -19.85 -9.16
C GLY A 219 -4.20 -19.66 -10.55
N VAL A 220 -2.94 -19.23 -10.58
CA VAL A 220 -2.11 -19.20 -11.78
C VAL A 220 -1.05 -20.28 -11.64
N PHE A 221 -0.97 -21.14 -12.64
CA PHE A 221 -0.07 -22.30 -12.65
C PHE A 221 0.89 -22.20 -13.81
N SER A 222 2.09 -22.74 -13.66
CA SER A 222 3.04 -22.85 -14.75
C SER A 222 3.79 -24.17 -14.73
N GLY A 223 4.20 -24.62 -15.90
CA GLY A 223 5.07 -25.78 -16.04
C GLY A 223 6.52 -25.38 -15.86
N GLU A 224 7.35 -26.30 -15.37
CA GLU A 224 8.78 -26.05 -15.13
C GLU A 224 9.54 -25.48 -16.35
N TRP A 225 9.10 -25.81 -17.58
CA TRP A 225 9.72 -25.34 -18.82
C TRP A 225 9.52 -23.85 -19.09
N ALA A 226 8.54 -23.22 -18.44
CA ALA A 226 8.24 -21.80 -18.62
C ALA A 226 9.14 -20.89 -17.77
N LEU A 227 9.94 -21.47 -16.87
CA LEU A 227 10.92 -20.76 -16.07
C LEU A 227 12.08 -20.27 -16.94
N THR A 228 12.40 -19.00 -16.78
CA THR A 228 13.46 -18.29 -17.50
C THR A 228 14.23 -17.43 -16.50
N ALA A 229 15.53 -17.28 -16.69
CA ALA A 229 16.30 -16.33 -15.88
C ALA A 229 15.86 -14.91 -16.21
N GLY A 230 15.34 -14.19 -15.21
CA GLY A 230 15.02 -12.78 -15.33
C GLY A 230 16.27 -11.92 -15.45
N PRO A 231 16.14 -10.67 -15.96
CA PRO A 231 17.27 -9.74 -16.08
C PRO A 231 17.93 -9.37 -14.74
N ASP A 232 17.25 -9.66 -13.63
CA ASP A 232 17.69 -9.36 -12.26
C ASP A 232 18.21 -10.60 -11.52
N GLY A 233 18.24 -11.77 -12.17
CA GLY A 233 18.55 -13.04 -11.52
C GLY A 233 17.37 -13.71 -10.82
N ASP A 234 16.20 -13.07 -10.79
CA ASP A 234 14.94 -13.67 -10.32
C ASP A 234 14.35 -14.60 -11.39
N ASP A 235 13.72 -15.70 -10.97
CA ASP A 235 13.01 -16.61 -11.86
C ASP A 235 11.78 -15.90 -12.48
N ARG A 236 11.73 -15.86 -13.81
CA ARG A 236 10.61 -15.33 -14.59
C ARG A 236 9.84 -16.43 -15.26
N ILE A 237 8.54 -16.24 -15.35
CA ILE A 237 7.64 -17.22 -15.97
C ILE A 237 7.10 -16.61 -17.25
N GLY A 238 7.42 -17.22 -18.38
CA GLY A 238 6.97 -16.71 -19.68
C GLY A 238 5.45 -16.69 -19.79
N VAL A 239 4.79 -17.76 -19.35
CA VAL A 239 3.32 -17.88 -19.39
C VAL A 239 2.80 -18.57 -18.14
N GLY A 240 1.80 -17.95 -17.49
CA GLY A 240 0.98 -18.56 -16.45
C GLY A 240 -0.41 -18.93 -16.99
N PHE A 241 -0.99 -20.00 -16.47
CA PHE A 241 -2.26 -20.56 -16.91
C PHE A 241 -3.26 -20.54 -15.76
N VAL A 242 -4.45 -19.99 -16.00
CA VAL A 242 -5.49 -19.91 -14.97
C VAL A 242 -6.17 -21.26 -14.80
N GLY A 243 -6.30 -21.71 -13.57
CA GLY A 243 -6.98 -22.95 -13.24
C GLY A 243 -7.56 -22.97 -11.84
N THR A 244 -8.33 -24.00 -11.54
CA THR A 244 -8.78 -24.31 -10.17
C THR A 244 -7.90 -25.41 -9.61
N LEU A 245 -7.22 -25.16 -8.49
CA LEU A 245 -6.43 -26.18 -7.80
C LEU A 245 -7.38 -27.26 -7.28
N ILE A 246 -7.18 -28.52 -7.68
CA ILE A 246 -8.05 -29.63 -7.25
C ILE A 246 -7.31 -30.66 -6.39
N ASP A 247 -5.99 -30.79 -6.54
CA ASP A 247 -5.17 -31.67 -5.69
C ASP A 247 -3.69 -31.31 -5.78
N HIS A 248 -2.85 -32.00 -5.00
CA HIS A 248 -1.42 -32.09 -5.21
C HIS A 248 -0.99 -33.54 -5.40
N TRP A 249 -0.09 -33.78 -6.34
CA TRP A 249 0.48 -35.10 -6.58
C TRP A 249 2.00 -35.01 -6.57
N ASN A 250 2.65 -35.73 -5.64
CA ASN A 250 4.10 -35.65 -5.41
C ASN A 250 4.63 -34.22 -5.20
N GLY A 251 3.82 -33.33 -4.62
CA GLY A 251 4.16 -31.93 -4.40
C GLY A 251 3.82 -31.00 -5.56
N TRP A 252 3.48 -31.53 -6.73
CA TRP A 252 3.07 -30.74 -7.90
C TRP A 252 1.58 -30.46 -7.87
N ALA A 253 1.19 -29.29 -8.40
CA ALA A 253 -0.20 -28.89 -8.51
C ALA A 253 -0.95 -29.77 -9.52
N VAL A 254 -2.17 -30.16 -9.16
CA VAL A 254 -3.15 -30.73 -10.07
C VAL A 254 -4.30 -29.74 -10.17
N PHE A 255 -4.57 -29.23 -11.36
CA PHE A 255 -5.59 -28.19 -11.56
C PHE A 255 -6.51 -28.49 -12.73
N SER A 256 -7.76 -28.02 -12.59
CA SER A 256 -8.76 -28.05 -13.64
C SER A 256 -8.75 -26.74 -14.41
N CYS A 257 -8.74 -26.79 -15.75
CA CYS A 257 -8.73 -25.60 -16.60
C CYS A 257 -9.77 -25.70 -17.74
N THR A 258 -10.09 -24.55 -18.33
CA THR A 258 -11.02 -24.49 -19.47
C THR A 258 -10.32 -24.89 -20.77
N ARG A 259 -11.09 -25.24 -21.80
CA ARG A 259 -10.54 -25.57 -23.13
C ARG A 259 -9.56 -24.51 -23.68
N PRO A 260 -9.86 -23.19 -23.66
CA PRO A 260 -8.90 -22.20 -24.17
C PRO A 260 -7.57 -22.19 -23.41
N VAL A 261 -7.58 -22.46 -22.10
CA VAL A 261 -6.35 -22.56 -21.30
C VAL A 261 -5.59 -23.83 -21.68
N ALA A 262 -6.28 -24.96 -21.85
CA ALA A 262 -5.68 -26.22 -22.27
C ALA A 262 -5.05 -26.14 -23.67
N GLU A 263 -5.72 -25.46 -24.61
CA GLU A 263 -5.17 -25.13 -25.94
C GLU A 263 -3.92 -24.26 -25.84
N ALA A 264 -3.89 -23.28 -24.94
CA ALA A 264 -2.73 -22.45 -24.72
C ALA A 264 -1.55 -23.22 -24.10
N ILE A 265 -1.81 -24.16 -23.19
CA ILE A 265 -0.79 -25.06 -22.62
C ILE A 265 -0.13 -25.87 -23.74
N VAL A 266 -0.94 -26.52 -24.59
CA VAL A 266 -0.43 -27.32 -25.72
C VAL A 266 0.35 -26.45 -26.72
N ALA A 267 -0.12 -25.23 -26.99
CA ALA A 267 0.58 -24.31 -27.87
C ALA A 267 1.92 -23.82 -27.29
N ASP A 268 1.99 -23.56 -25.98
CA ASP A 268 3.22 -23.15 -25.30
C ASP A 268 4.24 -24.29 -25.24
N GLN A 269 3.79 -25.51 -24.98
CA GLN A 269 4.64 -26.69 -24.98
C GLN A 269 5.27 -26.95 -26.36
N ARG A 270 4.48 -26.80 -27.43
CA ARG A 270 5.00 -26.87 -28.81
C ARG A 270 6.05 -25.81 -29.09
N ARG A 271 5.83 -24.59 -28.62
CA ARG A 271 6.81 -23.51 -28.73
C ARG A 271 8.11 -23.85 -28.00
N HIS A 272 8.03 -24.46 -26.81
CA HIS A 272 9.19 -24.92 -26.06
C HIS A 272 9.96 -26.01 -26.84
N ARG A 273 9.26 -27.00 -27.42
CA ARG A 273 9.87 -28.01 -28.29
C ARG A 273 10.58 -27.39 -29.50
N ASP A 274 9.95 -26.42 -30.16
CA ASP A 274 10.53 -25.72 -31.30
C ASP A 274 11.79 -24.92 -30.92
N GLN A 275 11.77 -24.24 -29.76
CA GLN A 275 12.94 -23.53 -29.21
C GLN A 275 14.08 -24.48 -28.87
N TYR A 276 13.77 -25.60 -28.22
CA TYR A 276 14.76 -26.62 -27.88
C TYR A 276 15.38 -27.22 -29.14
N ARG A 277 14.57 -27.57 -30.15
CA ARG A 277 15.03 -28.01 -31.47
C ARG A 277 15.95 -26.97 -32.12
N HIS A 278 15.59 -25.69 -32.07
CA HIS A 278 16.42 -24.62 -32.61
C HIS A 278 17.77 -24.54 -31.92
N SER A 279 17.79 -24.59 -30.58
CA SER A 279 19.02 -24.56 -29.80
C SER A 279 19.95 -25.75 -30.11
N MET A 280 19.40 -26.95 -30.33
CA MET A 280 20.18 -28.13 -30.73
C MET A 280 20.79 -27.96 -32.13
N ARG A 281 20.04 -27.36 -33.05
CA ARG A 281 20.55 -27.05 -34.40
C ARG A 281 21.73 -26.06 -34.31
N GLU A 282 21.63 -25.03 -33.48
CA GLU A 282 22.73 -24.08 -33.25
C GLU A 282 23.96 -24.74 -32.60
N GLN A 283 23.75 -25.76 -31.77
CA GLN A 283 24.81 -26.59 -31.17
C GLN A 283 25.40 -27.63 -32.15
N GLY A 284 24.92 -27.68 -33.40
CA GLY A 284 25.47 -28.55 -34.45
C GLY A 284 24.93 -29.98 -34.46
N VAL A 285 23.80 -30.25 -33.80
CA VAL A 285 23.12 -31.54 -33.92
C VAL A 285 22.66 -31.76 -35.37
N PRO A 286 22.95 -32.92 -36.00
CA PRO A 286 22.51 -33.21 -37.36
C PRO A 286 20.98 -33.15 -37.52
N GLU A 287 20.49 -32.62 -38.64
CA GLU A 287 19.04 -32.46 -38.87
C GLU A 287 18.27 -33.79 -38.74
N ASN A 288 18.87 -34.91 -39.16
CA ASN A 288 18.28 -36.24 -39.06
C ASN A 288 18.15 -36.76 -37.61
N ASP A 289 18.87 -36.16 -36.66
CA ASP A 289 18.84 -36.53 -35.23
C ASP A 289 17.99 -35.58 -34.40
N LEU A 290 17.59 -34.42 -34.93
CA LEU A 290 16.92 -33.37 -34.15
C LEU A 290 15.60 -33.86 -33.54
N ASP A 291 14.71 -34.41 -34.36
CA ASP A 291 13.37 -34.82 -33.89
C ASP A 291 13.48 -35.89 -32.81
N ARG A 292 14.34 -36.90 -33.03
CA ARG A 292 14.62 -37.95 -32.02
C ARG A 292 15.12 -37.36 -30.71
N ARG A 293 16.08 -36.42 -30.75
CA ARG A 293 16.62 -35.82 -29.52
C ARG A 293 15.63 -34.91 -28.80
N VAL A 294 14.72 -34.27 -29.53
CA VAL A 294 13.64 -33.49 -28.92
C VAL A 294 12.66 -34.43 -28.22
N ASP A 295 12.29 -35.55 -28.85
CA ASP A 295 11.40 -36.56 -28.28
C ASP A 295 12.01 -37.30 -27.06
N GLU A 296 13.33 -37.48 -27.04
CA GLU A 296 14.08 -38.03 -25.90
C GLU A 296 14.13 -37.07 -24.70
N ALA A 297 13.94 -35.77 -24.91
CA ALA A 297 14.06 -34.75 -23.86
C ALA A 297 12.70 -34.20 -23.41
N LEU A 298 11.71 -34.15 -24.31
CA LEU A 298 10.43 -33.49 -24.11
C LEU A 298 9.32 -34.38 -24.68
N ALA A 299 8.22 -34.52 -23.93
CA ALA A 299 7.00 -35.16 -24.42
C ALA A 299 6.40 -34.40 -25.62
N ASP A 300 5.52 -35.01 -26.43
CA ASP A 300 4.75 -34.29 -27.46
C ASP A 300 3.28 -34.12 -27.03
N LEU A 301 2.78 -32.89 -27.08
CA LEU A 301 1.41 -32.55 -26.72
C LEU A 301 0.61 -32.13 -27.95
N THR A 302 -0.50 -32.83 -28.15
CA THR A 302 -1.39 -32.58 -29.28
C THR A 302 -2.84 -32.72 -28.87
N PHE A 303 -3.74 -32.07 -29.63
CA PHE A 303 -5.16 -32.36 -29.56
C PHE A 303 -5.53 -33.38 -30.64
N ASN A 304 -6.23 -34.43 -30.22
CA ASN A 304 -6.96 -35.33 -31.11
C ASN A 304 -8.47 -35.15 -30.86
N GLY A 305 -9.09 -34.26 -31.64
CA GLY A 305 -10.45 -33.79 -31.37
C GLY A 305 -10.50 -32.99 -30.06
N ASP A 306 -11.21 -33.53 -29.07
CA ASP A 306 -11.32 -32.93 -27.74
C ASP A 306 -10.39 -33.59 -26.71
N VAL A 307 -9.57 -34.56 -27.11
CA VAL A 307 -8.66 -35.27 -26.20
C VAL A 307 -7.27 -34.70 -26.34
N ILE A 308 -6.63 -34.32 -25.22
CA ILE A 308 -5.20 -34.04 -25.21
C ILE A 308 -4.48 -35.37 -25.17
N VAL A 309 -3.60 -35.58 -26.15
CA VAL A 309 -2.73 -36.74 -26.24
C VAL A 309 -1.33 -36.30 -25.86
N THR A 310 -0.77 -36.96 -24.86
CA THR A 310 0.61 -36.76 -24.41
C THR A 310 1.40 -37.99 -24.81
N ASP A 311 2.24 -37.87 -25.83
CA ASP A 311 3.12 -38.95 -26.26
C ASP A 311 4.47 -38.84 -25.54
N GLN A 312 4.75 -39.81 -24.67
CA GLN A 312 5.98 -39.88 -23.87
C GLN A 312 6.80 -41.13 -24.18
N ARG A 313 6.47 -41.85 -25.26
CA ARG A 313 7.07 -43.18 -25.51
C ARG A 313 8.59 -43.15 -25.64
N VAL A 314 9.11 -42.10 -26.28
CA VAL A 314 10.55 -41.91 -26.46
C VAL A 314 11.19 -41.39 -25.17
N LEU A 315 10.56 -40.41 -24.51
CA LEU A 315 11.04 -39.82 -23.25
C LEU A 315 11.17 -40.86 -22.13
N SER A 316 10.19 -41.76 -22.02
CA SER A 316 10.10 -42.76 -20.95
C SER A 316 10.70 -44.12 -21.31
N ASP A 317 11.16 -44.31 -22.55
CA ASP A 317 11.55 -45.62 -23.12
C ASP A 317 10.49 -46.71 -22.87
N ASP A 318 9.21 -46.34 -23.02
CA ASP A 318 8.05 -47.20 -22.78
C ASP A 318 7.05 -47.06 -23.94
N PRO A 319 6.82 -48.11 -24.75
CA PRO A 319 5.92 -48.03 -25.90
C PRO A 319 4.45 -47.77 -25.54
N GLU A 320 4.06 -47.98 -24.28
CA GLU A 320 2.69 -47.76 -23.79
C GLU A 320 2.51 -46.40 -23.09
N ALA A 321 3.56 -45.58 -22.99
CA ALA A 321 3.52 -44.26 -22.34
C ALA A 321 2.82 -43.19 -23.20
N ILE A 322 1.53 -43.39 -23.46
CA ILE A 322 0.64 -42.41 -24.08
C ILE A 322 -0.52 -42.12 -23.13
N ASP A 323 -0.56 -40.90 -22.61
CA ASP A 323 -1.66 -40.43 -21.76
C ASP A 323 -2.72 -39.71 -22.58
N HIS A 324 -3.98 -39.90 -22.18
CA HIS A 324 -5.14 -39.27 -22.79
C HIS A 324 -5.92 -38.48 -21.74
N ILE A 325 -6.00 -37.16 -21.91
CA ILE A 325 -6.77 -36.29 -21.03
C ILE A 325 -8.04 -35.87 -21.77
N THR A 326 -9.15 -36.49 -21.38
CA THR A 326 -10.49 -36.14 -21.84
C THR A 326 -11.07 -35.01 -21.00
N PRO A 327 -11.87 -34.11 -21.56
CA PRO A 327 -12.60 -33.14 -20.77
C PRO A 327 -13.64 -33.85 -19.89
N ASP A 328 -13.93 -33.26 -18.74
CA ASP A 328 -15.02 -33.67 -17.87
C ASP A 328 -16.40 -33.27 -18.43
N ALA A 329 -17.46 -33.53 -17.66
CA ALA A 329 -18.83 -33.21 -18.06
C ALA A 329 -19.08 -31.70 -18.29
N ASP A 330 -18.25 -30.84 -17.69
CA ASP A 330 -18.32 -29.39 -17.84
C ASP A 330 -17.37 -28.87 -18.94
N GLY A 331 -16.72 -29.77 -19.69
CA GLY A 331 -15.78 -29.42 -20.76
C GLY A 331 -14.41 -28.95 -20.25
N ARG A 332 -14.07 -29.22 -18.99
CA ARG A 332 -12.81 -28.82 -18.36
C ARG A 332 -11.78 -29.94 -18.38
N TYR A 333 -10.51 -29.57 -18.41
CA TYR A 333 -9.38 -30.51 -18.48
C TYR A 333 -8.68 -30.56 -17.15
N VAL A 334 -8.37 -31.77 -16.66
CA VAL A 334 -7.54 -31.96 -15.48
C VAL A 334 -6.09 -32.11 -15.93
N VAL A 335 -5.27 -31.15 -15.51
CA VAL A 335 -3.84 -31.11 -15.78
C VAL A 335 -3.12 -31.53 -14.50
N MET A 336 -2.22 -32.51 -14.58
CA MET A 336 -1.68 -33.18 -13.38
C MET A 336 -0.18 -33.45 -13.42
N GLY A 337 0.36 -33.70 -12.22
CA GLY A 337 1.79 -33.82 -11.88
C GLY A 337 2.58 -35.02 -12.42
N TYR A 338 1.98 -35.96 -13.16
CA TYR A 338 2.69 -37.16 -13.67
C TYR A 338 3.31 -36.89 -15.04
N SER A 339 2.51 -36.37 -15.96
CA SER A 339 2.96 -36.05 -17.31
C SER A 339 3.84 -34.79 -17.34
N TRP A 340 3.71 -33.92 -16.32
CA TRP A 340 4.35 -32.60 -16.21
C TRP A 340 4.44 -32.12 -14.77
N CYS A 341 5.52 -31.43 -14.41
CA CYS A 341 5.65 -30.75 -13.12
C CYS A 341 4.99 -29.36 -13.18
N TRP A 342 3.92 -29.17 -12.40
CA TRP A 342 3.18 -27.91 -12.32
C TRP A 342 3.33 -27.26 -10.96
N GLU A 343 3.55 -25.95 -10.94
CA GLU A 343 3.60 -25.15 -9.73
C GLU A 343 2.52 -24.08 -9.75
N ALA A 344 1.97 -23.77 -8.57
CA ALA A 344 1.27 -22.51 -8.38
C ALA A 344 2.33 -21.40 -8.32
N VAL A 345 2.15 -20.35 -9.11
CA VAL A 345 3.17 -19.30 -9.29
C VAL A 345 2.62 -17.92 -8.95
N ASP A 346 3.49 -17.00 -8.54
CA ASP A 346 3.10 -15.60 -8.35
C ASP A 346 2.67 -15.02 -9.71
N PRO A 347 1.41 -14.57 -9.87
CA PRO A 347 0.97 -13.92 -11.10
C PRO A 347 1.84 -12.72 -11.49
N TYR A 348 2.47 -12.04 -10.52
CA TYR A 348 3.39 -10.96 -10.79
C TYR A 348 4.71 -11.41 -11.41
N ALA A 349 5.11 -12.67 -11.27
CA ALA A 349 6.29 -13.24 -11.92
C ALA A 349 6.01 -13.65 -13.39
N CYS A 350 4.73 -13.79 -13.77
CA CYS A 350 4.32 -14.16 -15.12
C CYS A 350 4.38 -12.97 -16.09
N ASP A 351 4.89 -13.19 -17.29
CA ASP A 351 4.90 -12.16 -18.34
C ASP A 351 3.54 -12.02 -18.99
N GLN A 352 2.93 -13.17 -19.27
CA GLN A 352 1.59 -13.33 -19.77
C GLN A 352 0.80 -14.29 -18.87
N ILE A 353 -0.50 -14.04 -18.74
CA ILE A 353 -1.44 -14.97 -18.12
C ILE A 353 -2.52 -15.32 -19.14
N VAL A 354 -2.82 -16.61 -19.28
CA VAL A 354 -3.89 -17.10 -20.17
C VAL A 354 -5.02 -17.68 -19.34
N GLY A 355 -6.24 -17.18 -19.59
CA GLY A 355 -7.46 -17.56 -18.91
C GLY A 355 -8.09 -16.42 -18.10
N ASP A 356 -9.30 -16.65 -17.62
CA ASP A 356 -10.09 -15.63 -16.92
C ASP A 356 -9.77 -15.63 -15.42
N LEU A 357 -9.05 -14.60 -14.94
CA LEU A 357 -8.84 -14.44 -13.51
C LEU A 357 -10.11 -13.90 -12.82
N PRO A 358 -10.47 -14.44 -11.65
CA PRO A 358 -11.59 -13.96 -10.87
C PRO A 358 -11.32 -12.54 -10.37
N TYR A 359 -12.41 -11.78 -10.19
CA TYR A 359 -12.33 -10.54 -9.43
C TYR A 359 -12.01 -10.85 -7.96
N PRO A 360 -11.41 -9.91 -7.21
CA PRO A 360 -11.08 -10.11 -5.79
C PRO A 360 -12.29 -10.57 -4.96
N ASP A 361 -13.49 -10.13 -5.31
CA ASP A 361 -14.74 -10.44 -4.60
C ASP A 361 -15.31 -11.84 -4.94
N GLN A 362 -14.65 -12.58 -5.84
CA GLN A 362 -15.08 -13.88 -6.35
C GLN A 362 -14.07 -15.00 -6.08
N ALA A 363 -12.96 -14.69 -5.40
CA ALA A 363 -11.84 -15.61 -5.16
C ALA A 363 -11.92 -16.30 -3.79
#